data_AF-A0A938RI29-F1
#
_entry.id   AF-A0A938RI29-F1
#
_cell.length_a   1.000
_cell.length_b   1.000
_cell.length_c   1.000
_cell.angle_alpha   90.00
_cell.angle_beta   90.00
_cell.angle_gamma   90.00
#
_symmetry.space_group_name_H-M   'P 1'
#
loop_
_entity.id
_entity.type
_entity.pdbx_description
1 polymer ?
#
loop_
_entity_poly.entity_id
_entity_poly.type
_entity_poly.pdbx_seq_one_letter_code
_entity_poly.pdbx_strand_id
1 'polypeptide(L)'
;MTFNVNRISMLTVRAASWYVVCSIVLLTVVFALAAAGGGTDRAREHGVRHIAFDTTPVRGEPRALELDRAGFTYSCMECHRDLKVPADRANLEAEHCTIVFRHGTDMSCQVCHYPDNRDAYVDRECRQIPSTNSVELCAKCHNIEYRDWKANIHGRVNGYWDPARGPQTRLLCVQCHDPHAPAFQPMQPLPPPRKTRTPSSKKRPPHE
;
A
#
# COMPACT_ATOMS: atom_id res chain seq x y z
N MET A 1 -74.87 22.74 -59.37
CA MET A 1 -74.12 22.66 -58.09
C MET A 1 -72.97 21.69 -58.29
N THR A 2 -71.74 22.18 -58.46
CA THR A 2 -70.53 21.35 -58.55
C THR A 2 -69.62 21.72 -57.37
N PHE A 3 -69.65 20.89 -56.33
CA PHE A 3 -68.76 21.06 -55.18
C PHE A 3 -67.33 20.71 -55.61
N ASN A 4 -66.41 21.66 -55.44
CA ASN A 4 -65.00 21.51 -55.78
C ASN A 4 -64.28 20.69 -54.68
N VAL A 5 -64.34 19.36 -54.81
CA VAL A 5 -63.73 18.38 -53.89
C VAL A 5 -62.19 18.43 -53.91
N ASN A 6 -61.58 19.13 -54.88
CA ASN A 6 -60.13 19.12 -55.11
C ASN A 6 -59.31 20.06 -54.21
N ARG A 7 -59.94 21.05 -53.55
CA ARG A 7 -59.23 21.97 -52.65
C ARG A 7 -59.05 21.43 -51.23
N ILE A 8 -60.00 20.62 -50.75
CA ILE A 8 -59.98 20.08 -49.38
C ILE A 8 -58.89 18.99 -49.26
N SER A 9 -58.67 18.19 -50.32
CA SER A 9 -57.64 17.14 -50.36
C SER A 9 -56.22 17.69 -50.32
N MET A 10 -55.92 18.81 -50.99
CA MET A 10 -54.59 19.40 -50.98
C MET A 10 -54.21 20.03 -49.63
N LEU A 11 -55.18 20.56 -48.88
CA LEU A 11 -54.96 21.12 -47.54
C LEU A 11 -54.71 20.03 -46.50
N THR A 12 -55.43 18.92 -46.55
CA THR A 12 -55.21 17.78 -45.64
C THR A 12 -53.90 17.05 -45.94
N VAL A 13 -53.52 16.90 -47.21
CA VAL A 13 -52.22 16.33 -47.61
C VAL A 13 -51.07 17.23 -47.16
N ARG A 14 -51.17 18.56 -47.34
CA ARG A 14 -50.15 19.50 -46.87
C ARG A 14 -50.02 19.51 -45.35
N ALA A 15 -51.14 19.46 -44.62
CA ALA A 15 -51.13 19.35 -43.16
C ALA A 15 -50.48 18.05 -42.70
N ALA A 16 -50.84 16.91 -43.31
CA ALA A 16 -50.24 15.61 -43.02
C ALA A 16 -48.73 15.57 -43.32
N SER A 17 -48.29 16.19 -44.42
CA SER A 17 -46.86 16.35 -44.74
C SER A 17 -46.12 17.18 -43.69
N TRP A 18 -46.73 18.28 -43.21
CA TRP A 18 -46.15 19.08 -42.13
C TRP A 18 -46.07 18.32 -40.80
N TYR A 19 -47.08 17.53 -40.45
CA TYR A 19 -47.04 16.67 -39.26
C TYR A 19 -45.91 15.64 -39.33
N VAL A 20 -45.68 15.01 -40.48
CA VAL A 20 -44.60 14.04 -40.67
C VAL A 20 -43.23 14.72 -40.56
N VAL A 21 -43.04 15.87 -41.22
CA VAL A 21 -41.76 16.61 -41.14
C VAL A 21 -41.49 17.08 -39.71
N CYS A 22 -42.49 17.67 -39.03
CA CYS A 22 -42.34 18.10 -37.64
C CYS A 22 -42.03 16.92 -36.70
N SER A 23 -42.64 15.75 -36.92
CA SER A 23 -42.38 14.54 -36.12
C SER A 23 -40.95 14.03 -36.32
N ILE A 24 -40.44 14.04 -37.55
CA ILE A 24 -39.07 13.65 -37.87
C ILE A 24 -38.06 14.64 -37.27
N VAL A 25 -38.32 15.95 -37.37
CA VAL A 25 -37.47 16.98 -36.75
C VAL A 25 -37.46 16.84 -35.22
N LEU A 26 -38.61 16.58 -34.61
CA LEU A 26 -38.69 16.37 -33.16
C LEU A 26 -37.92 15.12 -32.73
N LEU A 27 -38.09 14.00 -33.45
CA LEU A 27 -37.37 12.76 -33.18
C LEU A 27 -35.86 12.90 -33.34
N THR A 28 -35.41 13.60 -34.38
CA THR A 28 -33.97 13.85 -34.60
C THR A 28 -33.37 14.75 -33.52
N VAL A 29 -34.10 15.77 -33.05
CA VAL A 29 -33.66 16.61 -31.92
C VAL A 29 -33.60 15.81 -30.62
N VAL A 30 -34.62 14.98 -30.33
CA VAL A 30 -34.61 14.11 -29.15
C VAL A 30 -33.45 13.11 -29.21
N PHE A 31 -33.18 12.52 -30.38
CA PHE A 31 -32.07 11.59 -30.56
C PHE A 31 -30.71 12.29 -30.41
N ALA A 32 -30.56 13.51 -30.95
CA ALA A 32 -29.35 14.31 -30.79
C ALA A 32 -29.12 14.72 -29.32
N LEU A 33 -30.17 15.10 -28.60
CA LEU A 33 -30.11 15.40 -27.17
C LEU A 33 -29.84 14.16 -26.31
N ALA A 34 -30.38 13.00 -26.68
CA ALA A 34 -30.10 11.73 -26.01
C ALA A 34 -28.67 11.23 -26.31
N ALA A 35 -28.14 11.50 -27.49
CA ALA A 35 -26.74 11.20 -27.84
C ALA A 35 -25.76 12.17 -27.16
N ALA A 36 -26.11 13.45 -27.05
CA ALA A 36 -25.32 14.45 -26.33
C ALA A 36 -25.41 14.31 -24.80
N GLY A 37 -26.57 13.88 -24.30
CA GLY A 37 -26.84 13.51 -22.92
C GLY A 37 -26.55 12.04 -22.62
N GLY A 38 -25.98 11.31 -23.59
CA GLY A 38 -25.48 9.96 -23.42
C GLY A 38 -24.45 10.02 -22.32
N GLY A 39 -24.90 9.70 -21.10
CA GLY A 39 -24.12 9.76 -19.90
C GLY A 39 -22.81 9.07 -20.20
N THR A 40 -21.75 9.86 -20.34
CA THR A 40 -20.43 9.30 -20.20
C THR A 40 -20.48 8.73 -18.81
N ASP A 41 -20.61 7.41 -18.69
CA ASP A 41 -20.12 6.67 -17.54
C ASP A 41 -18.61 6.95 -17.52
N ARG A 42 -18.24 8.19 -17.19
CA ARG A 42 -16.95 8.53 -16.65
C ARG A 42 -16.98 7.76 -15.36
N ALA A 43 -16.42 6.55 -15.41
CA ALA A 43 -16.01 5.84 -14.22
C ALA A 43 -15.25 6.88 -13.41
N ARG A 44 -15.91 7.44 -12.39
CA ARG A 44 -15.28 8.35 -11.46
C ARG A 44 -14.18 7.52 -10.84
N GLU A 45 -12.95 7.68 -11.32
CA GLU A 45 -11.80 7.10 -10.64
C GLU A 45 -11.93 7.58 -9.20
N HIS A 46 -12.23 6.65 -8.30
CA HIS A 46 -11.91 6.90 -6.91
C HIS A 46 -10.40 6.96 -6.95
N GLY A 47 -9.84 8.17 -6.95
CA GLY A 47 -8.40 8.38 -7.00
C GLY A 47 -7.78 7.47 -5.95
N VAL A 48 -7.16 6.39 -6.41
CA VAL A 48 -6.40 5.52 -5.51
C VAL A 48 -5.31 6.42 -4.99
N ARG A 49 -5.32 6.68 -3.67
CA ARG A 49 -4.31 7.58 -3.07
C ARG A 49 -2.94 7.08 -3.52
N HIS A 50 -2.06 7.99 -3.96
CA HIS A 50 -0.72 7.67 -4.47
C HIS A 50 0.09 6.73 -3.54
N ILE A 51 -0.24 6.73 -2.24
CA ILE A 51 0.25 5.80 -1.22
C ILE A 51 0.19 4.32 -1.65
N ALA A 52 -0.77 3.93 -2.50
CA ALA A 52 -0.90 2.53 -2.94
C ALA A 52 0.26 2.03 -3.80
N PHE A 53 1.03 2.94 -4.42
CA PHE A 53 2.18 2.61 -5.27
C PHE A 53 3.51 3.05 -4.66
N ASP A 54 3.49 3.57 -3.43
CA ASP A 54 4.70 3.95 -2.73
C ASP A 54 5.46 2.69 -2.28
N THR A 55 6.70 2.56 -2.76
CA THR A 55 7.60 1.45 -2.41
C THR A 55 8.50 1.76 -1.22
N THR A 56 8.40 2.97 -0.68
CA THR A 56 9.15 3.39 0.50
C THR A 56 8.78 2.50 1.69
N PRO A 57 9.75 1.97 2.44
CA PRO A 57 9.45 1.19 3.63
C PRO A 57 8.67 2.01 4.67
N VAL A 58 7.84 1.33 5.47
CA VAL A 58 6.98 1.98 6.47
C VAL A 58 7.78 2.83 7.47
N ARG A 59 8.99 2.37 7.82
CA ARG A 59 9.90 3.07 8.74
C ARG A 59 11.07 3.76 8.02
N GLY A 60 11.00 3.85 6.69
CA GLY A 60 12.01 4.47 5.83
C GLY A 60 13.26 3.62 5.63
N GLU A 61 14.36 4.31 5.32
CA GLU A 61 15.66 3.69 5.11
C GLU A 61 16.16 2.99 6.38
N PRO A 62 16.86 1.85 6.25
CA PRO A 62 17.37 1.14 7.40
C PRO A 62 18.43 2.00 8.08
N ARG A 63 18.22 2.26 9.38
CA ARG A 63 19.20 2.96 10.21
C ARG A 63 19.91 1.94 11.08
N ALA A 64 21.21 2.11 11.22
CA ALA A 64 21.99 1.40 12.23
C ALA A 64 21.56 1.83 13.65
N LEU A 65 22.21 1.29 14.66
CA LEU A 65 22.03 1.71 16.05
C LEU A 65 22.71 3.05 16.27
N GLU A 66 22.07 4.10 15.79
CA GLU A 66 22.53 5.48 15.82
C GLU A 66 21.41 6.39 16.32
N LEU A 67 21.81 7.47 17.01
CA LEU A 67 20.90 8.46 17.56
C LEU A 67 21.07 9.77 16.78
N ASP A 68 19.97 10.25 16.18
CA ASP A 68 19.94 11.58 15.56
C ASP A 68 19.37 12.61 16.54
N ARG A 69 20.19 13.59 16.96
CA ARG A 69 19.75 14.67 17.85
C ARG A 69 20.34 16.02 17.45
N ALA A 70 19.47 17.02 17.33
CA ALA A 70 19.85 18.39 16.96
C ALA A 70 20.68 18.50 15.65
N GLY A 71 20.45 17.60 14.68
CA GLY A 71 21.16 17.59 13.40
C GLY A 71 22.49 16.84 13.39
N PHE A 72 22.83 16.16 14.49
CA PHE A 72 24.02 15.33 14.62
C PHE A 72 23.63 13.87 14.84
N THR A 73 24.48 12.96 14.37
CA THR A 73 24.35 11.52 14.57
C THR A 73 25.40 11.06 15.56
N TYR A 74 24.96 10.31 16.58
CA TYR A 74 25.79 9.83 17.67
C TYR A 74 25.74 8.30 17.74
N SER A 75 26.88 7.69 18.06
CA SER A 75 26.92 6.27 18.45
C SER A 75 26.38 6.08 19.86
N CYS A 76 25.73 4.95 20.13
CA CYS A 76 25.25 4.61 21.47
C CYS A 76 26.41 4.49 22.46
N MET A 77 27.57 4.02 22.00
CA MET A 77 28.77 3.87 22.81
C MET A 77 29.45 5.18 23.20
N GLU A 78 29.14 6.31 22.57
CA GLU A 78 29.64 7.62 23.04
C GLU A 78 29.23 7.91 24.48
N CYS A 79 27.99 7.56 24.82
CA CYS A 79 27.48 7.65 26.18
C CYS A 79 27.80 6.37 26.98
N HIS A 80 27.58 5.19 26.40
CA HIS A 80 27.66 3.92 27.11
C HIS A 80 29.08 3.39 27.37
N ARG A 81 30.11 4.07 26.87
CA ARG A 81 31.50 3.82 27.27
C ARG A 81 31.73 4.14 28.75
N ASP A 82 31.13 5.24 29.22
CA ASP A 82 31.34 5.75 30.58
C ASP A 82 30.10 5.50 31.48
N LEU A 83 28.90 5.46 30.88
CA LEU A 83 27.64 5.23 31.58
C LEU A 83 27.29 3.75 31.66
N LYS A 84 27.56 3.16 32.83
CA LYS A 84 27.11 1.80 33.18
C LYS A 84 25.68 1.84 33.69
N VAL A 85 24.74 1.41 32.85
CA VAL A 85 23.32 1.30 33.21
C VAL A 85 22.92 -0.16 33.46
N PRO A 86 22.12 -0.45 34.49
CA PRO A 86 21.57 -1.78 34.70
C PRO A 86 20.64 -2.17 33.55
N ALA A 87 20.49 -3.48 33.33
CA ALA A 87 19.67 -4.05 32.27
C ALA A 87 18.17 -4.02 32.60
N ASP A 88 17.66 -2.89 33.11
CA ASP A 88 16.27 -2.77 33.51
C ASP A 88 15.42 -2.12 32.41
N ARG A 89 14.12 -2.40 32.44
CA ARG A 89 13.11 -1.84 31.54
C ARG A 89 12.23 -0.78 32.20
N ALA A 90 12.35 -0.64 33.51
CA ALA A 90 11.40 0.10 34.33
C ALA A 90 11.83 1.57 34.48
N ASN A 91 13.13 1.83 34.43
CA ASN A 91 13.74 3.13 34.70
C ASN A 91 14.44 3.63 33.44
N LEU A 92 13.64 3.93 32.41
CA LEU A 92 14.16 4.48 31.15
C LEU A 92 14.48 5.96 31.30
N GLU A 93 15.73 6.33 31.01
CA GLU A 93 16.24 7.70 31.15
C GLU A 93 16.86 8.22 29.85
N ALA A 94 17.08 9.54 29.80
CA ALA A 94 17.70 10.24 28.67
C ALA A 94 17.04 9.87 27.33
N GLU A 95 17.80 9.36 26.37
CA GLU A 95 17.34 9.02 25.01
C GLU A 95 16.40 7.80 24.97
N HIS A 96 16.30 7.06 26.07
CA HIS A 96 15.45 5.87 26.16
C HIS A 96 14.05 6.19 26.73
N CYS A 97 13.81 7.38 27.29
CA CYS A 97 12.58 7.69 28.01
C CYS A 97 11.30 7.69 27.14
N THR A 98 11.46 7.79 25.82
CA THR A 98 10.35 7.73 24.86
C THR A 98 10.09 6.33 24.30
N ILE A 99 10.90 5.33 24.68
CA ILE A 99 10.77 3.98 24.14
C ILE A 99 9.57 3.28 24.78
N VAL A 100 8.60 2.91 23.94
CA VAL A 100 7.48 2.05 24.34
C VAL A 100 7.83 0.62 24.00
N PHE A 101 8.10 -0.18 25.04
CA PHE A 101 8.51 -1.57 24.87
C PHE A 101 7.32 -2.53 25.04
N ARG A 102 6.93 -3.21 23.96
CA ARG A 102 5.83 -4.20 23.87
C ARG A 102 6.29 -5.44 23.08
N HIS A 103 7.46 -5.97 23.42
CA HIS A 103 8.04 -7.13 22.74
C HIS A 103 8.46 -8.23 23.73
N GLY A 104 7.62 -9.24 23.89
CA GLY A 104 7.84 -10.40 24.79
C GLY A 104 7.76 -10.07 26.28
N THR A 105 7.36 -11.07 27.06
CA THR A 105 6.86 -10.89 28.44
C THR A 105 7.92 -10.33 29.39
N ASP A 106 9.12 -10.93 29.45
CA ASP A 106 10.16 -10.59 30.45
C ASP A 106 11.57 -10.50 29.84
N MET A 107 11.69 -10.11 28.57
CA MET A 107 13.03 -9.88 27.99
C MET A 107 13.72 -8.67 28.68
N SER A 108 14.92 -8.28 28.28
CA SER A 108 15.52 -7.00 28.66
C SER A 108 16.12 -6.37 27.40
N CYS A 109 16.58 -5.12 27.48
CA CYS A 109 17.23 -4.46 26.33
C CYS A 109 18.44 -5.27 25.84
N GLN A 110 19.14 -5.91 26.78
CA GLN A 110 20.35 -6.69 26.53
C GLN A 110 20.11 -8.06 25.89
N VAL A 111 18.85 -8.49 25.76
CA VAL A 111 18.53 -9.70 24.99
C VAL A 111 18.77 -9.48 23.49
N CYS A 112 18.65 -8.22 23.05
CA CYS A 112 18.83 -7.79 21.67
C CYS A 112 20.10 -6.96 21.47
N HIS A 113 20.42 -6.05 22.39
CA HIS A 113 21.60 -5.18 22.34
C HIS A 113 22.78 -5.79 23.08
N TYR A 114 23.98 -5.73 22.50
CA TYR A 114 25.14 -6.34 23.12
C TYR A 114 25.52 -5.65 24.44
N PRO A 115 25.69 -6.38 25.56
CA PRO A 115 25.94 -5.84 26.91
C PRO A 115 27.01 -4.75 27.00
N ASP A 116 28.13 -4.96 26.32
CA ASP A 116 29.32 -4.11 26.42
C ASP A 116 29.53 -3.21 25.19
N ASN A 117 28.72 -3.39 24.15
CA ASN A 117 28.81 -2.64 22.89
C ASN A 117 27.41 -2.35 22.34
N ARG A 118 26.83 -1.21 22.72
CA ARG A 118 25.48 -0.81 22.30
C ARG A 118 25.36 -0.50 20.80
N ASP A 119 26.47 -0.42 20.08
CA ASP A 119 26.48 -0.24 18.61
C ASP A 119 26.30 -1.59 17.87
N ALA A 120 26.19 -2.69 18.61
CA ALA A 120 25.96 -4.03 18.09
C ALA A 120 24.76 -4.72 18.77
N TYR A 121 24.21 -5.70 18.06
CA TYR A 121 23.24 -6.63 18.62
C TYR A 121 23.95 -7.87 19.20
N VAL A 122 23.19 -8.73 19.88
CA VAL A 122 23.72 -9.98 20.45
C VAL A 122 22.96 -11.21 19.98
N ASP A 123 23.70 -12.26 19.62
CA ASP A 123 23.14 -13.55 19.25
C ASP A 123 22.78 -14.42 20.47
N ARG A 124 22.65 -15.75 20.29
CA ARG A 124 22.38 -16.70 21.39
C ARG A 124 23.62 -17.14 22.13
N GLU A 125 24.78 -17.06 21.50
CA GLU A 125 26.08 -17.45 22.04
C GLU A 125 26.87 -16.24 22.60
N CYS A 126 26.20 -15.11 22.83
CA CYS A 126 26.79 -13.86 23.30
C CYS A 126 27.88 -13.30 22.37
N ARG A 127 27.73 -13.47 21.06
CA ARG A 127 28.57 -12.84 20.03
C ARG A 127 27.86 -11.62 19.46
N GLN A 128 28.66 -10.69 18.94
CA GLN A 128 28.17 -9.47 18.33
C GLN A 128 27.59 -9.74 16.94
N ILE A 129 26.40 -9.21 16.68
CA ILE A 129 25.81 -9.10 15.35
C ILE A 129 25.90 -7.61 14.96
N PRO A 130 26.37 -7.26 13.74
CA PRO A 130 26.40 -5.87 13.28
C PRO A 130 25.02 -5.20 13.35
N SER A 131 24.96 -3.92 13.73
CA SER A 131 23.71 -3.16 13.83
C SER A 131 22.93 -3.03 12.51
N THR A 132 23.60 -3.24 11.37
CA THR A 132 23.00 -3.28 10.04
C THR A 132 22.30 -4.60 9.72
N ASN A 133 22.50 -5.66 10.53
CA ASN A 133 21.93 -6.98 10.30
C ASN A 133 20.85 -7.35 11.33
N SER A 134 19.76 -6.57 11.35
CA SER A 134 18.63 -6.86 12.23
C SER A 134 17.98 -8.21 11.93
N VAL A 135 18.08 -8.73 10.69
CA VAL A 135 17.45 -9.99 10.28
C VAL A 135 18.05 -11.17 11.04
N GLU A 136 19.38 -11.20 11.18
CA GLU A 136 20.08 -12.22 11.96
C GLU A 136 19.70 -12.16 13.45
N LEU A 137 19.59 -10.95 14.02
CA LEU A 137 19.07 -10.78 15.38
C LEU A 137 17.66 -11.35 15.51
N CYS A 138 16.73 -10.99 14.63
CA CYS A 138 15.35 -11.45 14.71
C CYS A 138 15.24 -12.98 14.56
N ALA A 139 16.08 -13.58 13.72
CA ALA A 139 16.14 -15.02 13.50
C ALA A 139 16.48 -15.84 14.76
N LYS A 140 17.03 -15.20 15.80
CA LYS A 140 17.23 -15.79 17.14
C LYS A 140 15.96 -16.42 17.71
N CYS A 141 14.80 -15.83 17.42
CA CYS A 141 13.50 -16.29 17.91
C CYS A 141 12.47 -16.48 16.79
N HIS A 142 12.45 -15.61 15.77
CA HIS A 142 11.47 -15.60 14.68
C HIS A 142 11.93 -16.43 13.49
N ASN A 143 12.11 -17.73 13.72
CA ASN A 143 12.68 -18.64 12.74
C ASN A 143 11.74 -18.92 11.55
N ILE A 144 10.42 -18.92 11.75
CA ILE A 144 9.41 -19.12 10.71
C ILE A 144 9.43 -17.91 9.78
N GLU A 145 9.35 -16.70 10.34
CA GLU A 145 9.40 -15.45 9.58
C GLU A 145 10.74 -15.31 8.86
N TYR A 146 11.86 -15.69 9.50
CA TYR A 146 13.17 -15.69 8.86
C TYR A 146 13.27 -16.69 7.68
N ARG A 147 12.75 -17.91 7.85
CA ARG A 147 12.68 -18.90 6.76
C ARG A 147 11.89 -18.33 5.59
N ASP A 148 10.73 -17.73 5.86
CA ASP A 148 9.84 -17.19 4.85
C ASP A 148 10.44 -15.94 4.20
N TRP A 149 11.16 -15.11 4.96
CA TRP A 149 11.91 -13.97 4.44
C TRP A 149 13.03 -14.39 3.48
N LYS A 150 13.79 -15.44 3.82
CA LYS A 150 14.81 -15.99 2.91
C LYS A 150 14.23 -16.46 1.58
N ALA A 151 13.01 -17.00 1.61
CA ALA A 151 12.26 -17.46 0.46
C ALA A 151 11.45 -16.35 -0.27
N ASN A 152 11.55 -15.10 0.17
CA ASN A 152 10.75 -13.96 -0.31
C ASN A 152 9.22 -14.13 -0.14
N ILE A 153 8.80 -14.98 0.80
CA ILE A 153 7.40 -15.17 1.19
C ILE A 153 6.98 -14.12 2.22
N HIS A 154 7.90 -13.74 3.12
CA HIS A 154 7.68 -12.73 4.15
C HIS A 154 8.55 -11.48 3.90
N GLY A 155 8.00 -10.29 4.16
CA GLY A 155 8.65 -9.02 3.85
C GLY A 155 8.36 -8.52 2.43
N ARG A 156 9.24 -7.67 1.90
CA ARG A 156 9.10 -7.07 0.56
C ARG A 156 10.44 -7.08 -0.16
N VAL A 157 10.39 -7.41 -1.45
CA VAL A 157 11.50 -7.23 -2.40
C VAL A 157 11.17 -6.03 -3.29
N ASN A 158 12.04 -5.03 -3.28
CA ASN A 158 11.99 -3.87 -4.17
C ASN A 158 12.97 -4.05 -5.32
N GLY A 159 12.75 -3.33 -6.43
CA GLY A 159 13.62 -3.36 -7.61
C GLY A 159 13.07 -4.23 -8.74
N TYR A 160 13.96 -4.70 -9.61
CA TYR A 160 13.58 -5.43 -10.83
C TYR A 160 13.30 -6.89 -10.55
N TRP A 161 12.18 -7.44 -11.03
CA TRP A 161 11.95 -8.89 -10.93
C TRP A 161 13.02 -9.71 -11.71
N ASP A 162 13.50 -9.16 -12.83
CA ASP A 162 14.55 -9.71 -13.69
C ASP A 162 15.90 -9.11 -13.28
N PRO A 163 16.81 -9.91 -12.68
CA PRO A 163 18.12 -9.41 -12.24
C PRO A 163 18.99 -8.86 -13.37
N ALA A 164 18.75 -9.25 -14.63
CA ALA A 164 19.48 -8.72 -15.77
C ALA A 164 19.13 -7.25 -16.06
N ARG A 165 18.00 -6.76 -15.55
CA ARG A 165 17.51 -5.39 -15.78
C ARG A 165 17.89 -4.42 -14.67
N GLY A 166 18.35 -4.91 -13.53
CA GLY A 166 18.80 -4.09 -12.42
C GLY A 166 18.75 -4.79 -11.06
N PRO A 167 19.13 -4.08 -9.99
CA PRO A 167 19.24 -4.66 -8.66
C PRO A 167 17.88 -4.98 -8.04
N GLN A 168 17.89 -5.94 -7.12
CA GLN A 168 16.83 -6.24 -6.17
C GLN A 168 17.32 -5.95 -4.77
N THR A 169 16.46 -5.37 -3.94
CA THR A 169 16.74 -5.10 -2.53
C THR A 169 15.64 -5.72 -1.68
N ARG A 170 16.03 -6.54 -0.70
CA ARG A 170 15.09 -7.07 0.29
C ARG A 170 15.07 -6.17 1.50
N LEU A 171 13.89 -5.78 1.93
CA LEU A 171 13.76 -4.97 3.13
C LEU A 171 14.07 -5.80 4.39
N LEU A 172 14.71 -5.16 5.36
CA LEU A 172 14.99 -5.71 6.68
C LEU A 172 13.72 -5.69 7.55
N CYS A 173 13.71 -6.51 8.61
CA CYS A 173 12.59 -6.60 9.56
C CYS A 173 12.19 -5.22 10.12
N VAL A 174 13.19 -4.42 10.53
CA VAL A 174 13.02 -3.11 11.18
C VAL A 174 12.58 -2.00 10.23
N GLN A 175 12.61 -2.22 8.91
CA GLN A 175 12.08 -1.25 7.95
C GLN A 175 10.56 -1.27 7.84
N CYS A 176 9.95 -2.33 8.39
CA CYS A 176 8.51 -2.54 8.43
C CYS A 176 7.99 -2.56 9.87
N HIS A 177 8.69 -3.24 10.77
CA HIS A 177 8.31 -3.43 12.16
C HIS A 177 9.05 -2.49 13.10
N ASP A 178 8.37 -1.99 14.13
CA ASP A 178 9.06 -1.36 15.26
C ASP A 178 9.75 -2.45 16.10
N PRO A 179 11.08 -2.45 16.27
CA PRO A 179 11.75 -3.49 17.05
C PRO A 179 11.32 -3.52 18.52
N HIS A 180 10.80 -2.42 19.07
CA HIS A 180 10.31 -2.37 20.44
C HIS A 180 8.81 -2.68 20.54
N ALA A 181 8.05 -2.58 19.44
CA ALA A 181 6.64 -2.93 19.37
C ALA A 181 6.25 -3.50 17.98
N PRO A 182 6.69 -4.73 17.62
CA PRO A 182 6.67 -5.18 16.23
C PRO A 182 5.28 -5.39 15.62
N ALA A 183 4.25 -5.59 16.46
CA ALA A 183 2.91 -5.83 15.98
C ALA A 183 2.43 -4.63 15.14
N PHE A 184 2.02 -4.90 13.90
CA PHE A 184 1.44 -3.87 13.05
C PHE A 184 0.18 -3.29 13.67
N GLN A 185 0.08 -1.98 13.66
CA GLN A 185 -1.17 -1.31 13.96
C GLN A 185 -2.17 -1.57 12.83
N PRO A 186 -3.48 -1.69 13.15
CA PRO A 186 -4.51 -1.83 12.13
C PRO A 186 -4.41 -0.69 11.11
N MET A 187 -4.31 -1.06 9.83
CA MET A 187 -4.32 -0.10 8.72
C MET A 187 -5.69 -0.04 8.09
N GLN A 188 -6.09 1.15 7.62
CA GLN A 188 -7.33 1.28 6.86
C GLN A 188 -7.18 0.53 5.53
N PRO A 189 -8.06 -0.43 5.21
CA PRO A 189 -8.01 -1.12 3.94
C PRO A 189 -8.32 -0.15 2.79
N LEU A 190 -7.74 -0.42 1.63
CA LEU A 190 -8.13 0.27 0.40
C LEU A 190 -9.60 -0.04 0.07
N PRO A 191 -10.30 0.86 -0.65
CA PRO A 191 -11.64 0.57 -1.15
C PRO A 191 -11.70 -0.76 -1.90
N PRO A 192 -12.83 -1.50 -1.81
CA PRO A 192 -12.97 -2.77 -2.51
C PRO A 192 -12.75 -2.59 -4.02
N PRO A 193 -12.19 -3.61 -4.71
CA PRO A 193 -11.98 -3.53 -6.14
C PRO A 193 -13.32 -3.28 -6.84
N ARG A 194 -13.33 -2.40 -7.85
CA ARG A 194 -14.51 -2.26 -8.71
C ARG A 194 -14.78 -3.62 -9.35
N LYS A 195 -16.00 -4.12 -9.20
CA LYS A 195 -16.48 -5.26 -9.98
C LYS A 195 -16.49 -4.82 -11.45
N THR A 196 -15.45 -5.17 -12.19
CA THR A 196 -15.55 -5.14 -13.66
C THR A 196 -16.65 -6.12 -14.00
N ARG A 197 -17.66 -5.69 -14.75
CA ARG A 197 -18.67 -6.60 -15.30
C ARG A 197 -17.93 -7.46 -16.34
N THR A 198 -17.28 -8.53 -15.89
CA THR A 198 -16.68 -9.51 -16.78
C THR A 198 -17.85 -10.06 -17.61
N PRO A 199 -17.84 -9.95 -18.95
CA PRO A 199 -18.82 -10.66 -19.76
C PRO A 199 -18.70 -12.13 -19.35
N SER A 200 -19.79 -12.77 -18.95
CA SER A 200 -19.76 -14.15 -18.48
C SER A 200 -18.95 -14.99 -19.47
N SER A 201 -17.81 -15.51 -19.04
CA SER A 201 -17.05 -16.44 -19.87
C SER A 201 -18.00 -17.57 -20.23
N LYS A 202 -18.25 -17.80 -21.53
CA LYS A 202 -18.99 -18.98 -21.99
C LYS A 202 -18.38 -20.18 -21.27
N LYS A 203 -19.22 -20.98 -20.60
CA LYS A 203 -18.79 -22.16 -19.83
C LYS A 203 -17.81 -22.97 -20.69
N ARG A 204 -16.57 -23.12 -20.20
CA ARG A 204 -15.59 -24.02 -20.81
C ARG A 204 -16.12 -25.45 -20.67
N PRO A 205 -16.21 -26.26 -21.75
CA PRO A 205 -16.62 -27.65 -21.62
C PRO A 205 -15.62 -28.42 -20.73
N PRO A 206 -16.07 -29.46 -20.02
CA PRO A 206 -15.20 -30.28 -19.20
C PRO A 206 -14.11 -30.94 -20.08
N HIS A 207 -12.89 -30.95 -19.55
CA HIS A 207 -11.78 -31.69 -20.14
C HIS A 207 -11.96 -33.18 -19.78
N GLU A 208 -11.91 -34.05 -20.79
CA GLU A 208 -11.79 -35.51 -20.64
C GLU A 208 -10.42 -35.91 -20.09
#